data_AF-A0A438G3Y5-F1
#
_entry.id   AF-A0A438G3Y5-F1
#
_cell.length_a   1.000
_cell.length_b   1.000
_cell.length_c   1.000
_cell.angle_alpha   90.00
_cell.angle_beta   90.00
_cell.angle_gamma   90.00
#
_symmetry.space_group_name_H-M   'P 1'
#
loop_
_entity.id
_entity.type
_entity.pdbx_description
1 polymer ?
#
loop_
_entity_poly.entity_id
_entity_poly.type
_entity_poly.pdbx_seq_one_letter_code
_entity_poly.pdbx_strand_id
1 'polypeptide(L)'
;MEWGVWGKTTHLKRINNEFLQTGYEVDVVIWVVVSQQGNVEKVQETILNKLEIAEYKWKDRSVHERAEEIISVLQTKKFVLLLDDIWKQLDLWKWGFLL
;
A
#
# COMPACT_ATOMS: atom_id res chain seq x y z
N MET A 1 -17.31 0.02 -29.66
CA MET A 1 -17.77 -0.56 -28.39
C MET A 1 -16.57 -1.25 -27.78
N GLU A 2 -15.94 -0.61 -26.81
CA GLU A 2 -14.68 -1.04 -26.22
C GLU A 2 -14.94 -2.00 -25.06
N TRP A 3 -14.29 -3.16 -25.08
CA TRP A 3 -14.24 -4.12 -23.99
C TRP A 3 -13.30 -3.62 -22.88
N GLY A 4 -13.65 -2.49 -22.26
CA GLY A 4 -12.95 -1.94 -21.10
C GLY A 4 -13.62 -2.40 -19.81
N VAL A 5 -12.82 -2.82 -18.83
CA VAL A 5 -13.20 -2.98 -17.40
C VAL A 5 -13.91 -4.28 -16.99
N TRP A 6 -13.51 -5.45 -17.49
CA TRP A 6 -13.82 -6.71 -16.79
C TRP A 6 -12.59 -7.60 -16.68
N GLY A 7 -11.84 -7.49 -15.57
CA GLY A 7 -10.75 -8.45 -15.31
C GLY A 7 -9.80 -8.07 -14.18
N LYS A 8 -9.41 -6.81 -14.05
CA LYS A 8 -8.38 -6.38 -13.07
C LYS A 8 -8.93 -6.34 -11.63
N THR A 9 -10.07 -5.69 -11.43
CA THR A 9 -10.69 -5.53 -10.10
C THR A 9 -11.26 -6.85 -9.54
N THR A 10 -11.65 -7.78 -10.42
CA THR A 10 -12.20 -9.10 -10.04
C THR A 10 -11.11 -10.07 -9.58
N HIS A 11 -9.91 -10.02 -10.18
CA HIS A 11 -8.79 -10.86 -9.73
C HIS A 11 -8.22 -10.42 -8.39
N LEU A 12 -8.04 -9.12 -8.16
CA LEU A 12 -7.55 -8.61 -6.88
C LEU A 12 -8.48 -8.95 -5.72
N LYS A 13 -9.81 -8.87 -5.94
CA LYS A 13 -10.80 -9.32 -4.95
C LYS A 13 -10.70 -10.80 -4.63
N ARG A 14 -10.38 -11.63 -5.63
CA ARG A 14 -10.23 -13.07 -5.45
C ARG A 14 -8.96 -13.41 -4.67
N ILE A 15 -7.83 -12.76 -5.00
CA ILE A 15 -6.59 -12.87 -4.23
C ILE A 15 -6.81 -12.43 -2.77
N ASN A 16 -7.48 -11.30 -2.56
CA ASN A 16 -7.83 -10.84 -1.21
C ASN A 16 -8.70 -11.86 -0.44
N ASN A 17 -9.68 -12.47 -1.10
CA ASN A 17 -10.53 -13.49 -0.49
C ASN A 17 -9.79 -14.82 -0.25
N GLU A 18 -8.83 -15.20 -1.10
CA GLU A 18 -8.00 -16.39 -0.92
C GLU A 18 -6.98 -16.20 0.23
N PHE A 19 -6.43 -14.99 0.40
CA PHE A 19 -5.62 -14.65 1.59
C PHE A 19 -6.45 -14.70 2.88
N LEU A 20 -7.71 -14.25 2.85
CA LEU A 20 -8.63 -14.36 3.99
C LEU A 20 -9.03 -15.82 4.29
N GLN A 21 -9.04 -16.71 3.30
CA GLN A 21 -9.45 -18.12 3.45
C GLN A 21 -8.29 -19.07 3.83
N THR A 22 -7.03 -18.70 3.58
CA THR A 22 -5.86 -19.56 3.81
C THR A 22 -5.34 -19.58 5.24
N GLY A 23 -5.93 -18.81 6.17
CA GLY A 23 -5.53 -18.83 7.58
C GLY A 23 -4.18 -18.18 7.85
N TYR A 24 -3.67 -17.35 6.93
CA TYR A 24 -2.58 -16.44 7.28
C TYR A 24 -3.12 -15.43 8.30
N GLU A 25 -2.56 -15.44 9.51
CA GLU A 25 -2.73 -14.37 10.50
C GLU A 25 -2.08 -13.10 9.93
N VAL A 26 -2.79 -12.38 9.07
CA VAL A 26 -2.37 -11.07 8.58
C VAL A 26 -2.98 -10.03 9.50
N ASP A 27 -2.15 -9.22 10.13
CA ASP A 27 -2.58 -8.14 11.02
C ASP A 27 -3.18 -6.97 10.23
N VAL A 28 -2.69 -6.71 9.01
CA VAL A 28 -3.15 -5.59 8.18
C VAL A 28 -3.02 -5.87 6.68
N VAL A 29 -4.07 -5.53 5.93
CA VAL A 29 -4.05 -5.50 4.46
C VAL A 29 -4.09 -4.04 4.00
N ILE A 30 -3.07 -3.62 3.25
CA ILE A 30 -2.87 -2.24 2.83
C ILE A 30 -3.02 -2.18 1.32
N TRP A 31 -4.10 -1.58 0.84
CA TRP A 31 -4.30 -1.32 -0.59
C TRP A 31 -3.95 0.12 -0.92
N VAL A 32 -2.98 0.29 -1.82
CA VAL A 32 -2.58 1.59 -2.36
C VAL A 32 -2.86 1.65 -3.86
N VAL A 33 -3.54 2.70 -4.29
CA VAL A 33 -3.73 3.02 -5.71
C VAL A 33 -2.61 3.97 -6.14
N VAL A 34 -1.76 3.51 -7.06
CA VAL A 34 -0.63 4.28 -7.55
C VAL A 34 -1.05 5.00 -8.83
N SER A 35 -1.36 6.29 -8.74
CA SER A 35 -1.60 7.08 -9.96
C SER A 35 -0.35 7.09 -10.87
N GLN A 36 -0.53 7.24 -12.19
CA GLN A 36 0.57 7.30 -13.18
C GLN A 36 1.73 8.25 -12.84
N GLN A 37 1.49 9.27 -12.01
CA GLN A 37 2.48 10.26 -11.62
C GLN A 37 3.31 9.84 -10.39
N GLY A 38 3.00 8.71 -9.74
CA GLY A 38 3.85 8.12 -8.70
C GLY A 38 4.15 9.05 -7.53
N ASN A 39 3.15 9.82 -7.06
CA ASN A 39 3.33 10.76 -5.95
C ASN A 39 3.59 9.99 -4.64
N VAL A 40 4.85 9.98 -4.21
CA VAL A 40 5.33 9.30 -3.00
C VAL A 40 4.59 9.76 -1.75
N GLU A 41 4.33 11.06 -1.62
CA GLU A 41 3.64 11.63 -0.45
C GLU A 41 2.23 11.07 -0.31
N LYS A 42 1.47 10.99 -1.41
CA LYS A 42 0.11 10.42 -1.40
C LYS A 42 0.11 8.92 -1.10
N VAL A 43 1.11 8.20 -1.57
CA VAL A 43 1.30 6.78 -1.27
C VAL A 43 1.55 6.61 0.23
N GLN A 44 2.50 7.35 0.80
CA GLN A 44 2.81 7.29 2.22
C GLN A 44 1.62 7.72 3.08
N GLU A 45 0.91 8.79 2.72
CA GLU A 45 -0.32 9.22 3.41
C GLU A 45 -1.37 8.11 3.41
N THR A 46 -1.58 7.44 2.27
CA THR A 46 -2.50 6.31 2.19
C THR A 46 -2.09 5.18 3.14
N ILE A 47 -0.80 4.83 3.18
CA ILE A 47 -0.28 3.79 4.06
C ILE A 47 -0.41 4.18 5.53
N LEU A 48 0.01 5.40 5.91
CA LEU A 48 -0.07 5.91 7.28
C LEU A 48 -1.51 5.93 7.80
N ASN A 49 -2.46 6.32 6.95
CA ASN A 49 -3.88 6.27 7.27
C ASN A 49 -4.40 4.84 7.45
N LYS A 50 -3.93 3.88 6.63
CA LYS A 50 -4.28 2.45 6.76
C LYS A 50 -3.65 1.78 7.98
N LEU A 51 -2.53 2.30 8.44
CA LEU A 51 -1.89 1.91 9.70
C LEU A 51 -2.50 2.62 10.92
N GLU A 52 -3.52 3.44 10.72
CA GLU A 52 -4.22 4.21 11.77
C GLU A 52 -3.27 5.12 12.57
N ILE A 53 -2.20 5.60 11.93
CA ILE A 53 -1.27 6.54 12.56
C ILE A 53 -1.88 7.94 12.48
N ALA A 54 -2.11 8.54 13.65
CA ALA A 54 -2.74 9.84 13.76
C ALA A 54 -2.03 10.91 12.92
N GLU A 55 -2.81 11.69 12.16
CA GLU A 55 -2.34 12.65 11.15
C GLU A 55 -1.29 13.62 11.69
N TYR A 56 -1.49 14.16 12.90
CA TYR A 56 -0.57 15.10 13.53
C TYR A 56 0.84 14.52 13.77
N LYS A 57 1.01 13.19 13.72
CA LYS A 57 2.32 12.55 13.85
C LYS A 57 3.14 12.62 12.57
N TRP A 58 2.53 12.82 11.40
CA TRP A 58 3.26 12.70 10.12
C TRP A 58 2.98 13.83 9.12
N LYS A 59 1.94 14.65 9.33
CA LYS A 59 1.53 15.71 8.40
C LYS A 59 2.64 16.70 8.07
N ASP A 60 3.41 17.14 9.06
CA ASP A 60 4.50 18.11 8.87
C ASP A 60 5.88 17.45 8.71
N ARG A 61 5.94 16.11 8.65
CA ARG A 61 7.18 15.36 8.49
C ARG A 61 7.55 15.20 7.02
N SER A 62 8.86 15.10 6.78
CA SER A 62 9.41 14.79 5.46
C SER A 62 9.00 13.40 4.98
N VAL A 63 9.09 13.18 3.66
CA VAL A 63 8.90 11.86 3.03
C VAL A 63 9.80 10.79 3.66
N HIS A 64 11.02 11.16 4.07
CA HIS A 64 11.94 10.22 4.68
C HIS A 64 11.49 9.79 6.08
N GLU A 65 11.16 10.74 6.95
CA GLU A 65 10.67 10.45 8.30
C GLU A 65 9.34 9.69 8.28
N ARG A 66 8.48 9.98 7.30
CA ARG A 66 7.25 9.20 7.05
C ARG A 66 7.56 7.76 6.67
N ALA A 67 8.57 7.52 5.83
CA ALA A 67 9.00 6.18 5.45
C ALA A 67 9.52 5.39 6.67
N GLU A 68 10.34 6.01 7.51
CA GLU A 68 10.86 5.38 8.72
C GLU A 68 9.74 4.98 9.68
N GLU A 69 8.74 5.84 9.88
CA GLU A 69 7.57 5.51 10.72
C GLU A 69 6.79 4.33 10.14
N ILE A 70 6.52 4.33 8.82
CA ILE A 70 5.83 3.22 8.14
C ILE A 70 6.61 1.92 8.33
N ILE A 71 7.92 1.91 8.10
CA ILE A 71 8.79 0.75 8.29
C ILE A 71 8.71 0.25 9.73
N SER A 72 8.81 1.15 10.70
CA SER A 72 8.81 0.79 12.12
C SER A 72 7.53 0.04 12.53
N VAL A 73 6.37 0.45 12.00
CA VAL A 73 5.09 -0.19 12.30
C VAL A 73 4.95 -1.50 11.54
N LEU A 74 5.30 -1.53 10.25
CA LEU A 74 5.21 -2.73 9.42
C LEU A 74 6.14 -3.86 9.92
N GLN A 75 7.30 -3.54 10.49
CA GLN A 75 8.19 -4.53 11.10
C GLN A 75 7.56 -5.27 12.29
N THR A 76 6.51 -4.72 12.89
CA THR A 76 5.78 -5.34 14.02
C THR A 76 4.52 -6.11 13.60
N LYS A 77 4.21 -6.15 12.29
CA LYS A 77 2.96 -6.69 11.76
C LYS A 77 3.23 -7.69 10.64
N LYS A 78 2.44 -8.76 10.58
CA LYS A 78 2.27 -9.55 9.36
C LYS A 78 1.34 -8.76 8.44
N PHE A 79 1.84 -8.28 7.31
CA PHE A 79 1.07 -7.42 6.41
C PHE A 79 1.04 -7.93 4.97
N VAL A 80 -0.01 -7.54 4.25
CA VAL A 80 -0.10 -7.69 2.79
C VAL A 80 -0.24 -6.32 2.17
N LEU A 81 0.65 -5.99 1.22
CA LEU A 81 0.57 -4.76 0.43
C LEU A 81 0.03 -5.07 -0.97
N LEU A 82 -1.10 -4.46 -1.32
CA LEU A 82 -1.71 -4.53 -2.64
C LEU A 82 -1.50 -3.18 -3.34
N LEU A 83 -0.74 -3.20 -4.43
CA LEU A 83 -0.47 -2.03 -5.27
C LEU A 83 -1.31 -2.14 -6.56
N ASP A 84 -2.25 -1.22 -6.75
CA ASP A 84 -3.06 -1.14 -7.96
C ASP A 84 -2.58 -0.03 -8.90
N ASP A 85 -2.79 -0.23 -10.20
CA ASP A 85 -2.48 0.72 -11.29
C ASP A 85 -0.98 1.07 -11.49
N ILE A 86 -0.10 0.07 -11.36
CA ILE A 86 1.35 0.23 -11.56
C ILE A 86 1.68 0.38 -13.07
N TRP A 87 1.79 1.61 -13.58
CA TRP A 87 2.13 1.87 -14.98
C TRP A 87 3.62 2.13 -15.25
N LYS A 88 4.47 2.28 -14.22
CA LYS A 88 5.92 2.54 -14.37
C LYS A 88 6.76 1.68 -13.43
N GLN A 89 8.01 1.43 -13.82
CA GLN A 89 9.03 0.76 -12.99
C GLN A 89 9.07 1.41 -11.60
N LEU A 90 8.73 0.62 -10.58
CA LEU A 90 8.63 1.06 -9.20
C LEU A 90 9.98 1.04 -8.53
N ASP A 91 10.45 2.21 -8.11
CA ASP A 91 11.47 2.36 -7.09
C ASP A 91 10.84 2.19 -5.70
N LEU A 92 10.52 0.94 -5.32
CA LEU A 92 9.89 0.60 -4.03
C LEU A 92 10.67 1.12 -2.81
N TRP A 93 11.98 1.33 -2.96
CA TRP A 93 12.86 1.93 -1.95
C TRP A 93 12.47 3.36 -1.60
N LYS A 94 11.97 4.15 -2.56
CA LYS A 94 11.49 5.53 -2.31
C LYS A 94 10.24 5.56 -1.43
N TRP A 95 9.56 4.42 -1.31
CA TRP A 95 8.30 4.30 -0.59
C TRP A 95 8.48 3.64 0.79
N GLY A 96 9.71 3.29 1.16
CA GLY A 96 10.03 2.67 2.45
C GLY A 96 9.90 1.16 2.45
N PHE A 97 9.84 0.48 1.31
CA PHE A 97 9.91 -0.98 1.28
C PHE A 97 11.36 -1.42 1.05
N LEU A 98 11.96 -2.07 2.04
CA LEU A 98 13.16 -2.89 1.87
C LEU A 98 12.68 -4.34 1.72
N LEU A 99 12.99 -4.98 0.58
CA LEU A 99 12.90 -6.44 0.45
C LEU A 99 14.12 -7.09 1.10
#